data_AF-C7YNF5-F1
#
_entry.id   AF-C7YNF5-F1
#
_cell.length_a   1.000
_cell.length_b   1.000
_cell.length_c   1.000
_cell.angle_alpha   90.00
_cell.angle_beta   90.00
_cell.angle_gamma   90.00
#
_symmetry.space_group_name_H-M   'P 1'
#
loop_
_entity.id
_entity.type
_entity.pdbx_description
1 polymer ?
#
loop_
_entity_poly.entity_id
_entity_poly.type
_entity_poly.pdbx_seq_one_letter_code
_entity_poly.pdbx_strand_id
1 'polypeptide(L)'
;RRLKRRCTKDWPSCSLCIRLGKVCDYSNPLSTRATEAAGLYPLFENPSCLFPSSFFMDAHLFAPLNTTNALTRVPTSRLKLITSDHLAIEERGALHEEYFTSMHQWLPIISEKRLLDARLALNDACHDLLLLCM
;
A
#
# COMPACT_ATOMS: atom_id res chain seq x y z
N ARG A 1 31.94 7.52 -11.53
CA ARG A 1 32.23 7.43 -13.00
C ARG A 1 31.10 6.64 -13.66
N ARG A 2 30.38 7.22 -14.63
CA ARG A 2 29.28 6.51 -15.32
C ARG A 2 29.82 5.64 -16.44
N LEU A 3 29.37 4.39 -16.46
CA LEU A 3 29.72 3.42 -17.50
C LEU A 3 28.87 3.73 -18.74
N LYS A 4 29.47 3.80 -19.93
CA LYS A 4 28.76 4.03 -21.21
C LYS A 4 27.91 2.84 -21.69
N ARG A 5 27.72 1.81 -20.85
CA ARG A 5 27.00 0.58 -21.17
C ARG A 5 25.59 0.63 -20.61
N ARG A 6 24.67 -0.14 -21.22
CA ARG A 6 23.28 -0.24 -20.77
C ARG A 6 23.21 -0.77 -19.33
N CYS A 7 22.50 -0.06 -18.46
CA CYS A 7 22.21 -0.47 -17.09
C CYS A 7 20.93 -1.32 -17.06
N THR A 8 20.95 -2.48 -16.41
CA THR A 8 19.76 -3.34 -16.23
C THR A 8 18.81 -2.83 -15.15
N LYS A 9 19.30 -1.92 -14.28
CA LYS A 9 18.52 -1.21 -13.26
C LYS A 9 17.90 -2.10 -12.17
N ASP A 10 18.49 -3.28 -11.94
CA ASP A 10 18.11 -4.19 -10.86
C ASP A 10 18.48 -3.62 -9.47
N TRP A 11 17.67 -3.93 -8.45
CA TRP A 11 17.91 -3.51 -7.06
C TRP A 11 18.44 -4.70 -6.24
N PRO A 12 19.44 -4.52 -5.34
CA PRO A 12 20.10 -3.29 -4.91
C PRO A 12 21.28 -2.84 -5.81
N SER A 13 21.67 -3.63 -6.81
CA SER A 13 22.74 -3.28 -7.75
C SER A 13 22.51 -3.93 -9.12
N CYS A 14 22.76 -3.20 -10.20
CA CYS A 14 22.59 -3.79 -11.54
C CYS A 14 23.64 -4.87 -11.83
N SER A 15 23.28 -5.84 -12.67
CA SER A 15 24.15 -6.94 -13.12
C SER A 15 25.51 -6.48 -13.68
N LEU A 16 25.59 -5.29 -14.27
CA LEU A 16 26.83 -4.70 -14.77
C LEU A 16 27.75 -4.26 -13.63
N CYS A 17 27.21 -3.58 -12.62
CA CYS A 17 27.98 -3.12 -11.45
C CYS A 17 28.47 -4.29 -10.61
N ILE A 18 27.64 -5.34 -10.46
CA ILE A 18 28.02 -6.59 -9.80
C ILE A 18 29.22 -7.23 -10.51
N ARG A 19 29.14 -7.43 -11.83
CA ARG A 19 30.25 -8.03 -12.60
C ARG A 19 31.54 -7.22 -12.57
N LEU A 20 31.44 -5.90 -12.44
CA LEU A 20 32.60 -5.02 -12.40
C LEU A 20 33.12 -4.76 -10.97
N GLY A 21 32.47 -5.33 -9.94
CA GLY A 21 32.81 -5.10 -8.53
C GLY A 21 32.72 -3.62 -8.15
N LYS A 22 31.74 -2.88 -8.67
CA LYS A 22 31.52 -1.46 -8.37
C LYS A 22 30.21 -1.28 -7.61
N VAL A 23 30.21 -0.32 -6.67
CA VAL A 23 28.98 0.10 -5.98
C VAL A 23 28.05 0.76 -7.00
N CYS A 24 26.81 0.28 -7.06
CA CYS A 24 25.79 0.83 -7.94
C CYS A 24 25.14 2.04 -7.28
N ASP A 25 25.35 3.22 -7.85
CA ASP A 25 24.69 4.45 -7.42
C ASP A 25 23.66 4.90 -8.46
N TYR A 26 22.39 4.94 -8.05
CA TYR A 26 21.26 5.35 -8.88
C TYR A 26 20.88 6.83 -8.69
N SER A 27 21.70 7.61 -7.96
CA SER A 27 21.50 9.04 -7.79
C SER A 27 21.35 9.76 -9.16
N ASN A 28 20.22 10.46 -9.31
CA ASN A 28 19.82 11.09 -10.57
C ASN A 28 20.77 12.26 -10.89
N PRO A 29 21.38 12.35 -12.10
CA PRO A 29 22.27 13.46 -12.47
C PRO A 29 21.71 14.87 -12.33
N LEU A 30 20.39 15.03 -12.29
CA LEU A 30 19.78 16.35 -12.13
C LEU A 30 20.11 16.98 -10.77
N SER A 31 20.50 16.16 -9.77
CA SER A 31 20.97 16.62 -8.47
C SER A 31 22.39 17.19 -8.50
N THR A 32 23.20 16.92 -9.53
CA THR A 32 24.65 17.20 -9.52
C THR A 32 25.09 18.27 -10.52
N ARG A 33 24.18 18.75 -11.39
CA ARG A 33 24.49 19.78 -12.40
C ARG A 33 24.30 21.23 -11.91
N ALA A 34 23.86 21.43 -10.67
CA ALA A 34 23.60 22.75 -10.11
C ALA A 34 24.88 23.52 -9.70
N THR A 35 26.05 22.88 -9.70
CA THR A 35 27.26 23.47 -9.10
C THR A 35 28.21 24.18 -10.07
N GLU A 36 28.03 24.13 -11.39
CA GLU A 36 29.05 24.64 -12.34
C GLU A 36 28.56 25.64 -13.40
N ALA A 37 27.31 26.12 -13.34
CA ALA A 37 26.81 27.14 -14.27
C ALA A 37 26.53 28.48 -13.56
N ALA A 38 27.50 28.99 -12.80
CA ALA A 38 27.46 30.34 -12.24
C ALA A 38 27.96 31.36 -13.29
N GLY A 39 27.06 31.77 -14.18
CA GLY A 39 27.32 32.82 -15.15
C GLY A 39 26.03 33.57 -15.53
N LEU A 40 25.81 34.71 -14.88
CA LEU A 40 25.01 35.87 -15.32
C LEU A 40 23.47 35.90 -15.19
N TYR A 41 22.83 35.18 -14.26
CA TYR A 41 21.41 35.40 -13.95
C TYR A 41 21.18 35.73 -12.47
N PRO A 42 20.20 36.60 -12.11
CA PRO A 42 19.93 36.94 -10.73
C PRO A 42 19.66 35.67 -9.93
N LEU A 43 20.45 35.48 -8.87
CA LEU A 43 20.39 34.36 -7.93
C LEU A 43 19.01 34.31 -7.26
N PHE A 44 18.06 33.61 -7.88
CA PHE A 44 17.10 32.85 -7.11
C PHE A 44 17.84 31.60 -6.64
N GLU A 45 18.15 31.54 -5.34
CA GLU A 45 18.61 30.31 -4.69
C GLU A 45 17.58 29.23 -4.97
N ASN A 46 17.93 28.31 -5.87
CA ASN A 46 17.12 27.11 -6.07
C ASN A 46 17.10 26.38 -4.72
N PRO A 47 15.92 25.98 -4.21
CA PRO A 47 15.84 25.28 -2.93
C PRO A 47 16.74 24.04 -2.99
N SER A 48 17.62 23.92 -1.99
CA SER A 48 18.65 22.88 -1.87
C SER A 48 18.08 21.48 -1.70
N CYS A 49 16.76 21.36 -1.54
CA CYS A 49 16.02 20.13 -1.47
C CYS A 49 14.87 20.14 -2.48
N LEU A 50 14.63 18.99 -3.10
CA LEU A 50 13.41 18.76 -3.88
C LEU A 50 12.21 18.99 -2.97
N PHE A 51 11.18 19.64 -3.52
CA PHE A 51 9.94 19.88 -2.81
C PHE A 51 9.40 18.55 -2.24
N PRO A 52 9.12 18.46 -0.93
CA PRO A 52 8.76 17.20 -0.29
C PRO A 52 7.54 16.57 -0.95
N SER A 53 7.65 15.33 -1.40
CA SER A 53 6.50 14.61 -1.96
C SER A 53 5.35 14.48 -0.94
N SER A 54 5.67 14.52 0.35
CA SER A 54 4.71 14.54 1.46
C SER A 54 3.83 15.80 1.49
N PHE A 55 4.20 16.90 0.83
CA PHE A 55 3.33 18.07 0.71
C PHE A 55 2.15 17.81 -0.22
N PHE A 56 2.31 16.98 -1.25
CA PHE A 56 1.22 16.58 -2.14
C PHE A 56 0.29 15.54 -1.50
N MET A 57 0.65 15.03 -0.32
CA MET A 57 -0.17 14.10 0.45
C MET A 57 -0.92 14.90 1.51
N ASP A 58 -2.24 14.70 1.62
CA ASP A 58 -3.03 15.38 2.65
C ASP A 58 -2.52 15.00 4.04
N ALA A 59 -1.84 15.92 4.72
CA ALA A 59 -1.26 15.68 6.05
C ALA A 59 -2.30 15.17 7.07
N HIS A 60 -3.57 15.53 6.88
CA HIS A 60 -4.69 15.08 7.71
C HIS A 60 -5.06 13.60 7.50
N LEU A 61 -4.74 12.99 6.35
CA LEU A 61 -4.97 11.58 6.07
C LEU A 61 -3.81 10.69 6.53
N PHE A 62 -2.62 11.27 6.72
CA PHE A 62 -1.39 10.55 7.06
C PHE A 62 -0.82 10.93 8.44
N ALA A 63 -1.64 11.52 9.31
CA ALA A 63 -1.27 11.70 10.70
C ALA A 63 -0.90 10.32 11.28
N PRO A 64 0.27 10.17 11.92
CA PRO A 64 0.64 8.94 12.58
C PRO A 64 -0.50 8.54 13.52
N LEU A 65 -0.95 7.28 13.43
CA LEU A 65 -1.99 6.69 14.28
C LEU A 65 -1.46 6.58 15.71
N ASN A 66 -1.26 7.72 16.39
CA ASN A 66 -0.39 7.89 17.55
C ASN A 66 -1.12 7.83 18.90
N THR A 67 -2.29 7.20 19.01
CA THR A 67 -2.96 7.14 20.32
C THR A 67 -3.70 5.86 20.63
N THR A 68 -3.99 5.04 19.62
CA THR A 68 -4.48 3.68 19.80
C THR A 68 -3.96 2.91 18.60
N ASN A 69 -3.16 1.87 18.84
CA ASN A 69 -2.67 0.93 17.83
C ASN A 69 -3.57 0.94 16.57
N ALA A 70 -3.06 1.40 15.44
CA ALA A 70 -3.76 1.29 14.15
C ALA A 70 -4.30 -0.13 13.88
N LEU A 71 -3.63 -1.11 14.49
CA LEU A 71 -3.91 -2.54 14.44
C LEU A 71 -4.75 -3.04 15.63
N THR A 72 -5.04 -2.19 16.63
CA THR A 72 -6.03 -2.54 17.66
C THR A 72 -7.38 -2.53 16.98
N ARG A 73 -7.95 -3.73 16.91
CA ARG A 73 -9.31 -3.99 16.46
C ARG A 73 -10.26 -3.02 17.18
N VAL A 74 -10.67 -1.98 16.47
CA VAL A 74 -11.72 -1.08 16.95
C VAL A 74 -12.95 -1.95 17.24
N PRO A 75 -13.73 -1.69 18.31
CA PRO A 75 -14.98 -2.40 18.52
C PRO A 75 -15.87 -2.20 17.28
N THR A 76 -15.98 -3.21 16.43
CA THR A 76 -16.80 -3.23 15.21
C THR A 76 -18.29 -3.36 15.55
N SER A 77 -18.73 -2.74 16.65
CA SER A 77 -20.10 -2.84 17.17
C SER A 77 -21.11 -2.25 16.19
N ARG A 78 -20.81 -1.11 15.58
CA ARG A 78 -21.71 -0.47 14.60
C ARG A 78 -21.82 -1.27 13.31
N LEU A 79 -20.71 -1.80 12.79
CA LEU A 79 -20.74 -2.60 11.56
C LEU A 79 -21.53 -3.88 11.76
N LYS A 80 -21.38 -4.55 12.91
CA LYS A 80 -22.17 -5.74 13.26
C LYS A 80 -23.66 -5.44 13.33
N LEU A 81 -24.05 -4.30 13.90
CA LEU A 81 -25.45 -3.90 13.95
C LEU A 81 -26.03 -3.73 12.54
N ILE A 82 -25.30 -3.02 11.68
CA ILE A 82 -25.70 -2.81 10.28
C ILE A 82 -25.79 -4.15 9.53
N THR A 83 -24.81 -5.04 9.71
CA THR A 83 -24.84 -6.35 9.04
C THR A 83 -25.92 -7.26 9.60
N SER A 84 -26.24 -7.21 10.90
CA SER A 84 -27.35 -7.98 11.46
C SER A 84 -28.72 -7.50 10.99
N ASP A 85 -28.86 -6.22 10.64
CA ASP A 85 -30.10 -5.68 10.06
C ASP A 85 -30.31 -6.12 8.60
N HIS A 86 -29.22 -6.43 7.89
CA HIS A 86 -29.24 -6.71 6.45
C HIS A 86 -28.97 -8.18 6.09
N LEU A 87 -28.44 -8.98 7.00
CA LEU A 87 -28.02 -10.35 6.71
C LEU A 87 -28.42 -11.27 7.87
N ALA A 88 -29.48 -12.06 7.65
CA ALA A 88 -29.93 -13.04 8.61
C ALA A 88 -28.94 -14.22 8.71
N ILE A 89 -28.91 -14.89 9.87
CA ILE A 89 -28.04 -16.04 10.11
C ILE A 89 -28.32 -17.17 9.11
N GLU A 90 -29.57 -17.33 8.69
CA GLU A 90 -30.01 -18.38 7.76
C GLU A 90 -29.51 -18.16 6.33
N GLU A 91 -29.43 -16.92 5.87
CA GLU A 91 -28.99 -16.56 4.50
C GLU A 91 -27.48 -16.64 4.32
N ARG A 92 -26.72 -16.57 5.43
CA ARG A 92 -25.26 -16.61 5.44
C ARG A 92 -24.71 -17.85 4.74
N GLY A 93 -25.29 -19.02 4.97
CA GLY A 93 -24.78 -20.28 4.40
C GLY A 93 -24.82 -20.26 2.86
N ALA A 94 -25.93 -19.80 2.29
CA ALA A 94 -26.09 -19.70 0.84
C ALA A 94 -25.11 -18.70 0.22
N LEU A 95 -24.95 -17.52 0.84
CA LEU A 95 -24.00 -16.50 0.37
C LEU A 95 -22.54 -16.99 0.42
N HIS A 96 -22.18 -17.80 1.42
CA HIS A 96 -20.85 -18.41 1.46
C HIS A 96 -20.63 -19.32 0.24
N GLU A 97 -21.58 -20.20 -0.08
CA GLU A 97 -21.45 -21.08 -1.25
C GLU A 97 -21.40 -20.27 -2.55
N GLU A 98 -22.21 -19.23 -2.67
CA GLU A 98 -22.20 -18.32 -3.82
C GLU A 98 -20.85 -17.62 -3.98
N TYR A 99 -20.24 -17.13 -2.89
CA TYR A 99 -18.89 -16.55 -2.91
C TYR A 99 -17.86 -17.55 -3.46
N PHE A 100 -17.86 -18.78 -2.94
CA PHE A 100 -16.85 -19.78 -3.31
C PHE A 100 -17.02 -20.30 -4.74
N THR A 101 -18.25 -20.35 -5.22
CA THR A 101 -18.55 -20.78 -6.59
C THR A 101 -18.35 -19.68 -7.62
N SER A 102 -18.61 -18.42 -7.29
CA SER A 102 -18.45 -17.28 -8.20
C SER A 102 -17.14 -16.53 -7.95
N MET A 103 -17.09 -15.65 -6.95
CA MET A 103 -16.03 -14.66 -6.72
C MET A 103 -14.67 -15.28 -6.39
N HIS A 104 -14.66 -16.36 -5.61
CA HIS A 104 -13.41 -16.98 -5.15
C HIS A 104 -12.55 -17.53 -6.30
N GLN A 105 -13.15 -17.85 -7.46
CA GLN A 105 -12.42 -18.34 -8.63
C GLN A 105 -11.46 -17.29 -9.19
N TRP A 106 -11.82 -16.01 -9.10
CA TRP A 106 -11.03 -14.88 -9.61
C TRP A 106 -10.36 -14.08 -8.50
N LEU A 107 -10.85 -14.20 -7.26
CA LEU A 107 -10.39 -13.41 -6.12
C LEU A 107 -10.26 -14.27 -4.83
N PRO A 108 -9.24 -15.14 -4.74
CA PRO A 108 -9.05 -16.06 -3.61
C PRO A 108 -8.39 -15.37 -2.40
N ILE A 109 -9.00 -14.28 -1.90
CA ILE A 109 -8.45 -13.48 -0.79
C ILE A 109 -8.73 -14.12 0.58
N ILE A 110 -9.86 -14.83 0.70
CA ILE A 110 -10.34 -15.39 1.97
C ILE A 110 -10.52 -16.90 1.80
N SER A 111 -9.95 -17.67 2.72
CA SER A 111 -10.13 -19.12 2.76
C SER A 111 -11.46 -19.50 3.39
N GLU A 112 -12.03 -20.61 2.94
CA GLU A 112 -13.31 -21.15 3.44
C GLU A 112 -13.31 -21.35 4.96
N LYS A 113 -12.22 -21.90 5.50
CA LYS A 113 -12.03 -22.08 6.94
C LYS A 113 -12.12 -20.77 7.71
N ARG A 114 -11.65 -19.66 7.14
CA ARG A 114 -11.70 -18.34 7.80
C ARG A 114 -13.08 -17.72 7.72
N LEU A 115 -13.82 -17.97 6.64
CA LEU A 115 -15.18 -17.48 6.48
C LEU A 115 -16.14 -18.19 7.47
N LEU A 116 -15.96 -19.50 7.67
CA LEU A 116 -16.77 -20.32 8.58
C LEU A 116 -16.39 -20.21 10.07
N ASP A 117 -15.30 -19.53 10.40
CA ASP A 117 -14.85 -19.43 11.79
C ASP A 117 -15.74 -18.49 12.62
N ALA A 118 -16.61 -19.11 13.44
CA ALA A 118 -17.52 -18.42 14.34
C ALA A 118 -16.81 -17.47 15.33
N ARG A 119 -15.54 -17.76 15.72
CA ARG A 119 -14.77 -16.89 16.63
C ARG A 119 -14.37 -15.58 15.95
N LEU A 120 -14.17 -15.60 14.65
CA LEU A 120 -13.89 -14.42 13.84
C LEU A 120 -15.17 -13.67 13.51
N ALA A 121 -16.26 -14.38 13.17
CA ALA A 121 -17.58 -13.78 12.92
C ALA A 121 -18.12 -13.02 14.15
N LEU A 122 -17.95 -13.57 15.36
CA LEU A 122 -18.39 -12.91 16.59
C LEU A 122 -17.64 -11.60 16.86
N ASN A 123 -16.44 -11.44 16.31
CA ASN A 123 -15.56 -10.29 16.55
C ASN A 123 -15.48 -9.33 15.37
N ASP A 124 -15.89 -9.74 14.17
CA ASP A 124 -15.74 -8.96 12.95
C ASP A 124 -16.96 -9.04 12.02
N ALA A 125 -17.46 -7.88 11.62
CA ALA A 125 -18.48 -7.75 10.59
C ALA A 125 -17.90 -7.64 9.17
N CYS A 126 -16.57 -7.67 9.02
CA CYS A 126 -15.94 -7.49 7.71
C CYS A 126 -16.34 -8.57 6.69
N HIS A 127 -16.48 -9.83 7.13
CA HIS A 127 -16.86 -10.93 6.24
C HIS A 127 -18.32 -10.78 5.81
N ASP A 128 -19.19 -10.43 6.74
CA ASP A 128 -20.62 -10.18 6.48
C ASP A 128 -20.80 -9.02 5.50
N LEU A 129 -19.99 -7.97 5.64
CA LEU A 129 -19.99 -6.85 4.72
C LEU A 129 -19.47 -7.25 3.34
N LEU A 130 -18.44 -8.10 3.26
CA LEU A 130 -17.97 -8.63 1.99
C LEU A 130 -19.10 -9.43 1.30
N LEU A 131 -19.80 -10.29 2.04
CA LEU A 131 -20.90 -11.10 1.53
C LEU A 131 -22.10 -10.27 1.05
N LEU A 132 -22.38 -9.13 1.68
CA LEU A 132 -23.40 -8.18 1.23
C LEU A 132 -23.02 -7.41 -0.05
N CYS A 133 -21.73 -7.33 -0.38
CA CYS A 133 -21.22 -6.55 -1.50
C CYS A 133 -20.97 -7.38 -2.77
N MET A 134 -21.30 -8.68 -2.74
CA MET A 134 -21.18 -9.60 -3.87
C MET A 134 -22.44 -9.55 -4.72
#